data_AF-A0A1V5M7Q6-F1
#
_entry.id   AF-A0A1V5M7Q6-F1
#
_cell.length_a   1.000
_cell.length_b   1.000
_cell.length_c   1.000
_cell.angle_alpha   90.00
_cell.angle_beta   90.00
_cell.angle_gamma   90.00
#
_symmetry.space_group_name_H-M   'P 1'
#
loop_
_entity.id
_entity.type
_entity.pdbx_description
1 polymer ?
#
loop_
_entity_poly.entity_id
_entity_poly.type
_entity_poly.pdbx_seq_one_letter_code
_entity_poly.pdbx_strand_id
1 'polypeptide(L)'
;MQNLRKRNGDITLRLEGRERRERVALDEAYEFYKQLLSQGATENLHSLVNALKTVSTALEAAERGELEITVRLWRKIRQALFDQLLTGFSSHVVVITADGRVLAEKEDLPDDSTLELYPEGLKRSDDFFTAALEDLHPHTRSLLDRVWRTRGATIRKEDFQAGEKPGPEAEPESQSDSQSGGSCKDGVCALRPNSFVVGAELLSAEAKNGREKAYQEYWRLYWQSYCSPRAREKQYLVRQMASLEAVWGNLHY
;
A
#
# COMPACT_ATOMS: atom_id res chain seq x y z
N MET A 1 19.43 -33.73 -23.05
CA MET A 1 18.42 -33.04 -22.21
C MET A 1 18.96 -32.32 -20.95
N GLN A 2 20.28 -32.24 -20.70
CA GLN A 2 20.82 -31.57 -19.50
C GLN A 2 21.03 -30.04 -19.64
N ASN A 3 20.99 -29.47 -20.86
CA ASN A 3 21.29 -28.05 -21.10
C ASN A 3 20.09 -27.09 -20.98
N LEU A 4 18.86 -27.59 -20.85
CA LEU A 4 17.65 -26.77 -20.69
C LEU A 4 17.34 -26.42 -19.22
N ARG A 5 17.76 -27.25 -18.25
CA ARG A 5 17.57 -26.97 -16.81
C ARG A 5 18.47 -25.86 -16.27
N LYS A 6 19.70 -25.72 -16.78
CA LYS A 6 20.62 -24.64 -16.36
C LYS A 6 20.15 -23.25 -16.80
N ARG A 7 19.54 -23.11 -17.99
CA ARG A 7 19.03 -21.82 -18.47
C ARG A 7 17.79 -21.33 -17.72
N ASN A 8 16.91 -22.25 -17.30
CA ASN A 8 15.71 -21.87 -16.55
C ASN A 8 16.04 -21.39 -15.13
N GLY A 9 17.04 -21.98 -14.46
CA GLY A 9 17.50 -21.53 -13.14
C GLY A 9 18.22 -20.17 -13.16
N ASP A 10 18.95 -19.88 -14.24
CA ASP A 10 19.67 -18.61 -14.41
C ASP A 10 18.73 -17.43 -14.74
N ILE A 11 17.58 -17.72 -15.38
CA ILE A 11 16.52 -16.72 -15.64
C ILE A 11 15.69 -16.44 -14.37
N THR A 12 15.39 -17.45 -13.55
CA THR A 12 14.67 -17.24 -12.27
C THR A 12 15.52 -16.45 -11.27
N LEU A 13 16.81 -16.77 -11.15
CA LEU A 13 17.73 -16.03 -10.27
C LEU A 13 17.94 -14.57 -10.70
N ARG A 14 17.92 -14.27 -12.01
CA ARG A 14 18.02 -12.89 -12.51
C ARG A 14 16.73 -12.08 -12.33
N LEU A 15 15.56 -12.70 -12.42
CA LEU A 15 14.28 -12.05 -12.15
C LEU A 15 14.11 -11.76 -10.65
N GLU A 16 14.43 -12.73 -9.79
CA GLU A 16 14.45 -12.53 -8.33
C GLU A 16 15.44 -11.44 -7.91
N GLY A 17 16.61 -11.37 -8.55
CA GLY A 17 17.62 -10.36 -8.25
C GLY A 17 17.23 -8.93 -8.63
N ARG A 18 16.31 -8.75 -9.59
CA ARG A 18 15.80 -7.43 -10.01
C ARG A 18 14.65 -6.99 -9.12
N GLU A 19 13.72 -7.90 -8.81
CA GLU A 19 12.66 -7.67 -7.81
C GLU A 19 13.24 -7.34 -6.43
N ARG A 20 14.34 -7.97 -6.01
CA ARG A 20 14.98 -7.68 -4.71
C ARG A 20 15.54 -6.26 -4.59
N ARG A 21 15.89 -5.59 -5.69
CA ARG A 21 16.42 -4.20 -5.68
C ARG A 21 15.32 -3.15 -5.67
N GLU A 22 14.09 -3.56 -5.99
CA GLU A 22 12.92 -2.68 -6.02
C GLU A 22 12.09 -2.80 -4.72
N ARG A 23 12.45 -3.71 -3.81
CA ARG A 23 11.81 -3.83 -2.50
C ARG A 23 12.22 -2.70 -1.59
N VAL A 24 11.21 -1.99 -1.08
CA VAL A 24 11.34 -0.98 -0.04
C VAL A 24 11.16 -1.69 1.30
N ALA A 25 12.05 -1.48 2.26
CA ALA A 25 11.91 -2.04 3.59
C ALA A 25 10.79 -1.33 4.38
N LEU A 26 10.22 -1.95 5.42
CA LEU A 26 9.09 -1.39 6.15
C LEU A 26 9.41 -0.04 6.82
N ASP A 27 10.64 0.16 7.27
CA ASP A 27 11.15 1.44 7.77
C ASP A 27 11.21 2.50 6.67
N GLU A 28 11.72 2.14 5.50
CA GLU A 28 11.74 3.02 4.32
C GLU A 28 10.33 3.37 3.82
N ALA A 29 9.39 2.43 3.89
CA ALA A 29 7.98 2.65 3.55
C ALA A 29 7.32 3.65 4.52
N TYR A 30 7.68 3.59 5.81
CA TYR A 30 7.23 4.56 6.80
C TYR A 30 7.87 5.94 6.60
N GLU A 31 9.16 6.02 6.28
CA GLU A 31 9.82 7.27 5.91
C GLU A 31 9.16 7.90 4.68
N PHE A 32 8.88 7.10 3.66
CA PHE A 32 8.15 7.53 2.46
C PHE A 32 6.76 8.08 2.81
N TYR A 33 6.02 7.40 3.68
CA TYR A 33 4.73 7.89 4.17
C TYR A 33 4.85 9.25 4.89
N LYS A 34 5.87 9.45 5.74
CA LYS A 34 6.12 10.75 6.38
C LYS A 34 6.45 11.85 5.37
N GLN A 35 7.20 11.52 4.31
CA GLN A 35 7.47 12.45 3.22
C GLN A 35 6.18 12.83 2.50
N LEU A 36 5.32 11.85 2.20
CA LEU A 36 4.00 12.09 1.61
C LEU A 36 3.16 13.05 2.46
N LEU A 37 3.10 12.86 3.78
CA LEU A 37 2.37 13.76 4.68
C LEU A 37 2.91 15.20 4.68
N SER A 38 4.22 15.38 4.48
CA SER A 38 4.85 16.71 4.53
C SER A 38 4.81 17.44 3.18
N GLN A 39 4.87 16.71 2.07
CA GLN A 39 4.91 17.26 0.72
C GLN A 39 3.52 17.31 0.06
N GLY A 40 2.52 16.66 0.65
CA GLY A 40 1.21 16.50 0.03
C GLY A 40 1.27 15.35 -0.96
N ALA A 41 1.68 15.58 -2.20
CA ALA A 41 1.66 14.56 -3.26
C ALA A 41 3.04 13.98 -3.58
N THR A 42 3.05 12.72 -4.01
CA THR A 42 4.21 12.09 -4.66
C THR A 42 3.96 11.94 -6.16
N GLU A 43 4.99 12.20 -6.97
CA GLU A 43 4.97 11.93 -8.41
C GLU A 43 5.53 10.53 -8.74
N ASN A 44 6.08 9.83 -7.74
CA ASN A 44 6.75 8.56 -7.95
C ASN A 44 5.82 7.38 -7.66
N LEU A 45 5.13 6.91 -8.71
CA LEU A 45 4.24 5.74 -8.67
C LEU A 45 4.94 4.50 -8.12
N HIS A 46 6.17 4.22 -8.56
CA HIS A 46 6.90 3.02 -8.16
C HIS A 46 7.21 3.00 -6.66
N SER A 47 7.67 4.13 -6.10
CA SER A 47 7.93 4.22 -4.66
C SER A 47 6.65 4.03 -3.84
N LEU A 48 5.52 4.62 -4.28
CA LEU A 48 4.23 4.45 -3.61
C LEU A 48 3.76 3.00 -3.61
N VAL A 49 3.83 2.36 -4.77
CA VAL A 49 3.46 0.95 -4.97
C VAL A 49 4.33 0.03 -4.12
N ASN A 50 5.63 0.24 -4.11
CA ASN A 50 6.54 -0.59 -3.31
C ASN A 50 6.29 -0.41 -1.82
N ALA A 51 6.06 0.82 -1.34
CA ALA A 51 5.66 1.07 0.04
C ALA A 51 4.34 0.38 0.39
N LEU A 52 3.33 0.47 -0.48
CA LEU A 52 2.02 -0.16 -0.29
C LEU A 52 2.12 -1.70 -0.25
N LYS A 53 2.92 -2.30 -1.15
CA LYS A 53 3.20 -3.74 -1.17
C LYS A 53 3.88 -4.20 0.13
N THR A 54 4.90 -3.47 0.57
CA THR A 54 5.64 -3.79 1.81
C THR A 54 4.72 -3.70 3.03
N VAL A 55 3.93 -2.63 3.16
CA VAL A 55 2.99 -2.47 4.29
C VAL A 55 1.91 -3.55 4.26
N SER A 56 1.38 -3.90 3.08
CA SER A 56 0.39 -4.98 2.95
C SER A 56 0.98 -6.33 3.34
N THR A 57 2.19 -6.64 2.88
CA THR A 57 2.91 -7.86 3.26
C THR A 57 3.17 -7.93 4.76
N ALA A 58 3.54 -6.82 5.38
CA ALA A 58 3.75 -6.73 6.83
C ALA A 58 2.46 -6.98 7.61
N LEU A 59 1.34 -6.42 7.16
CA LEU A 59 0.02 -6.63 7.78
C LEU A 59 -0.43 -8.08 7.66
N GLU A 60 -0.28 -8.72 6.50
CA GLU A 60 -0.59 -10.14 6.34
C GLU A 60 0.30 -11.02 7.22
N ALA A 61 1.60 -10.72 7.30
CA ALA A 61 2.51 -11.44 8.19
C ALA A 61 2.10 -11.28 9.67
N ALA A 62 1.65 -10.08 10.07
CA ALA A 62 1.16 -9.83 11.41
C ALA A 62 -0.14 -10.58 11.72
N GLU A 63 -1.06 -10.66 10.75
CA GLU A 63 -2.30 -11.43 10.87
C GLU A 63 -2.05 -12.94 10.98
N ARG A 64 -0.98 -13.44 10.35
CA ARG A 64 -0.49 -14.82 10.52
C ARG A 64 0.30 -15.05 11.82
N GLY A 65 0.58 -14.00 12.61
CA GLY A 65 1.39 -14.07 13.82
C GLY A 65 2.90 -14.22 13.57
N GLU A 66 3.37 -13.94 12.34
CA GLU A 66 4.77 -14.02 11.93
C GLU A 66 5.54 -12.71 12.20
N LEU A 67 4.81 -11.60 12.42
CA LEU A 67 5.37 -10.27 12.63
C LEU A 67 4.63 -9.54 13.75
N GLU A 68 5.38 -9.00 14.71
CA GLU A 68 4.82 -8.17 15.77
C GLU A 68 4.87 -6.69 15.38
N ILE A 69 3.72 -6.15 14.95
CA ILE A 69 3.53 -4.72 14.67
C ILE A 69 2.16 -4.26 15.17
N THR A 70 1.98 -2.96 15.40
CA THR A 70 0.68 -2.41 15.77
C THR A 70 -0.25 -2.37 14.55
N VAL A 71 -0.94 -3.48 14.29
CA VAL A 71 -1.82 -3.71 13.12
C VAL A 71 -2.74 -2.53 12.85
N ARG A 72 -3.36 -1.94 13.88
CA ARG A 72 -4.28 -0.81 13.72
C ARG A 72 -3.62 0.43 13.11
N LEU A 73 -2.38 0.76 13.50
CA LEU A 73 -1.69 1.94 12.98
C LEU A 73 -1.20 1.69 11.54
N TRP A 74 -0.64 0.52 11.29
CA TRP A 74 -0.17 0.13 9.95
C TRP A 74 -1.31 -0.03 8.94
N ARG A 75 -2.51 -0.46 9.36
CA ARG A 75 -3.71 -0.44 8.49
C ARG A 75 -4.07 0.96 8.03
N LYS A 76 -3.92 1.97 8.88
CA LYS A 76 -4.18 3.36 8.46
C LYS A 76 -3.10 3.90 7.52
N ILE A 77 -1.84 3.47 7.68
CA ILE A 77 -0.78 3.78 6.71
C ILE A 77 -1.13 3.14 5.36
N ARG A 78 -1.52 1.86 5.35
CA ARG A 78 -1.99 1.16 4.13
C ARG A 78 -3.14 1.93 3.45
N GLN A 79 -4.15 2.32 4.22
CA GLN A 79 -5.28 3.13 3.75
C GLN A 79 -4.79 4.43 3.11
N ALA A 80 -3.93 5.20 3.79
CA ALA A 80 -3.43 6.46 3.25
C ALA A 80 -2.59 6.29 1.96
N LEU A 81 -1.78 5.23 1.87
CA LEU A 81 -1.03 4.91 0.65
C LEU A 81 -1.96 4.47 -0.49
N PHE A 82 -3.00 3.69 -0.18
CA PHE A 82 -4.00 3.27 -1.17
C PHE A 82 -4.82 4.46 -1.68
N ASP A 83 -5.29 5.32 -0.78
CA ASP A 83 -6.00 6.55 -1.13
C ASP A 83 -5.16 7.43 -2.04
N GLN A 84 -3.87 7.59 -1.72
CA GLN A 84 -2.94 8.34 -2.56
C GLN A 84 -2.76 7.72 -3.95
N LEU A 85 -2.76 6.39 -4.04
CA LEU A 85 -2.65 5.69 -5.32
C LEU A 85 -3.91 5.93 -6.16
N LEU A 86 -5.08 5.87 -5.52
CA LEU A 86 -6.38 6.08 -6.14
C LEU A 86 -6.55 7.52 -6.65
N THR A 87 -6.20 8.52 -5.85
CA THR A 87 -6.45 9.93 -6.18
C THR A 87 -5.29 10.61 -6.92
N GLY A 88 -4.08 10.08 -6.78
CA GLY A 88 -2.85 10.71 -7.28
C GLY A 88 -2.43 10.24 -8.68
N PHE A 89 -2.93 9.09 -9.16
CA PHE A 89 -2.44 8.47 -10.39
C PHE A 89 -3.59 7.96 -11.26
N SER A 90 -3.39 8.01 -12.58
CA SER A 90 -4.33 7.41 -13.54
C SER A 90 -4.39 5.91 -13.33
N SER A 91 -5.61 5.38 -13.21
CA SER A 91 -5.85 3.98 -12.90
C SER A 91 -7.16 3.48 -13.51
N HIS A 92 -7.23 2.18 -13.75
CA HIS A 92 -8.48 1.49 -14.01
C HIS A 92 -8.99 0.87 -12.70
N VAL A 93 -10.25 1.13 -12.36
CA VAL A 93 -10.92 0.66 -11.14
C VAL A 93 -11.96 -0.38 -11.53
N VAL A 94 -11.94 -1.52 -10.84
CA VAL A 94 -13.02 -2.50 -10.85
C VAL A 94 -13.66 -2.48 -9.48
N VAL A 95 -14.99 -2.40 -9.43
CA VAL A 95 -15.73 -2.51 -8.17
C VAL A 95 -16.45 -3.85 -8.14
N ILE A 96 -16.22 -4.62 -7.09
CA ILE A 96 -16.78 -5.94 -6.86
C ILE A 96 -17.69 -5.86 -5.64
N THR A 97 -18.97 -6.15 -5.80
CA THR A 97 -19.93 -6.19 -4.69
C THR A 97 -19.74 -7.44 -3.84
N ALA A 98 -20.35 -7.46 -2.64
CA ALA A 98 -20.24 -8.60 -1.72
C ALA A 98 -20.74 -9.94 -2.28
N ASP A 99 -21.64 -9.91 -3.28
CA ASP A 99 -22.11 -11.09 -4.03
C ASP A 99 -21.13 -11.55 -5.13
N GLY A 100 -19.98 -10.88 -5.27
CA GLY A 100 -18.95 -11.19 -6.26
C GLY A 100 -19.24 -10.63 -7.67
N ARG A 101 -20.31 -9.85 -7.84
CA ARG A 101 -20.62 -9.20 -9.11
C ARG A 101 -19.71 -7.99 -9.33
N VAL A 102 -19.26 -7.81 -10.58
CA VAL A 102 -18.61 -6.57 -11.00
C VAL A 102 -19.67 -5.52 -11.32
N LEU A 103 -19.59 -4.34 -10.69
CA LEU A 103 -20.50 -3.24 -10.97
C LEU A 103 -20.29 -2.69 -12.38
N ALA A 104 -21.39 -2.34 -13.03
CA ALA A 104 -21.31 -1.60 -14.27
C ALA A 104 -20.91 -0.15 -14.00
N GLU A 105 -20.33 0.50 -15.01
CA GLU A 105 -19.92 1.90 -14.89
C GLU A 105 -21.11 2.78 -14.50
N LYS A 106 -20.88 3.71 -13.57
CA LYS A 106 -21.85 4.72 -13.09
C LYS A 106 -23.03 4.17 -12.29
N GLU A 107 -23.02 2.90 -11.91
CA GLU A 107 -23.90 2.39 -10.86
C GLU A 107 -23.54 3.00 -9.49
N ASP A 108 -24.49 3.06 -8.58
CA ASP A 108 -24.20 3.45 -7.20
C ASP A 108 -23.25 2.43 -6.56
N LEU A 109 -22.31 2.90 -5.74
CA LEU A 109 -21.29 2.10 -5.08
C LEU A 109 -21.80 1.63 -3.70
N PRO A 110 -22.12 0.34 -3.50
CA PRO A 110 -22.49 -0.19 -2.19
C PRO A 110 -21.30 -0.19 -1.22
N ASP A 111 -21.56 0.07 0.06
CA ASP A 111 -20.50 0.21 1.07
C ASP A 111 -19.72 -1.07 1.37
N ASP A 112 -20.31 -2.23 1.11
CA ASP A 112 -19.71 -3.56 1.27
C ASP A 112 -18.90 -4.03 0.05
N SER A 113 -18.64 -3.13 -0.90
CA SER A 113 -17.87 -3.48 -2.10
C SER A 113 -16.37 -3.50 -1.84
N THR A 114 -15.66 -4.25 -2.68
CA THR A 114 -14.20 -4.25 -2.78
C THR A 114 -13.78 -3.54 -4.06
N LEU A 115 -12.77 -2.69 -3.96
CA LEU A 115 -12.13 -2.05 -5.10
C LEU A 115 -10.91 -2.86 -5.52
N GLU A 116 -10.76 -3.08 -6.82
CA GLU A 116 -9.50 -3.49 -7.43
C GLU A 116 -8.98 -2.34 -8.29
N LEU A 117 -7.74 -1.92 -8.00
CA LEU A 117 -7.08 -0.81 -8.66
C LEU A 117 -5.93 -1.31 -9.52
N TYR A 118 -5.93 -0.87 -10.78
CA TYR A 118 -4.89 -1.16 -11.77
C TYR A 118 -4.24 0.15 -12.23
N PRO A 119 -3.14 0.58 -11.60
CA PRO A 119 -2.46 1.81 -11.98
C PRO A 119 -1.89 1.74 -13.40
N GLU A 120 -2.03 2.83 -14.15
CA GLU A 120 -1.39 2.95 -15.46
C GLU A 120 0.14 3.06 -15.32
N GLY A 121 0.87 2.37 -16.21
CA GLY A 121 2.34 2.33 -16.17
C GLY A 121 2.95 1.14 -15.43
N LEU A 122 2.13 0.30 -14.79
CA LEU A 122 2.55 -0.94 -14.13
C LEU A 122 2.09 -2.20 -14.88
N LYS A 123 2.60 -3.37 -14.47
CA LYS A 123 2.20 -4.64 -15.08
C LYS A 123 0.90 -5.12 -14.48
N ARG A 124 -0.18 -5.14 -15.27
CA ARG A 124 -1.53 -5.54 -14.81
C ARG A 124 -1.61 -6.92 -14.13
N SER A 125 -0.75 -7.88 -14.49
CA SER A 125 -0.78 -9.23 -13.90
C SER A 125 -0.24 -9.29 -12.48
N ASP A 126 0.67 -8.36 -12.13
CA ASP A 126 1.52 -8.45 -10.93
C ASP A 126 1.31 -7.24 -9.99
N ASP A 127 0.67 -6.19 -10.49
CA ASP A 127 0.51 -4.88 -9.83
C ASP A 127 -0.96 -4.45 -9.81
N PHE A 128 -1.79 -5.20 -9.09
CA PHE A 128 -3.15 -4.77 -8.72
C PHE A 128 -3.27 -4.66 -7.21
N PHE A 129 -4.12 -3.75 -6.76
CA PHE A 129 -4.30 -3.45 -5.34
C PHE A 129 -5.75 -3.53 -4.97
N THR A 130 -6.04 -4.16 -3.84
CA THR A 130 -7.42 -4.33 -3.37
C THR A 130 -7.64 -3.61 -2.05
N ALA A 131 -8.79 -2.97 -1.91
CA ALA A 131 -9.23 -2.41 -0.64
C ALA A 131 -10.75 -2.54 -0.51
N ALA A 132 -11.22 -2.81 0.71
CA ALA A 132 -12.64 -2.68 1.02
C ALA A 132 -13.03 -1.19 0.91
N LEU A 133 -14.25 -0.92 0.47
CA LEU A 133 -14.71 0.45 0.27
C LEU A 133 -14.89 1.19 1.60
N GLU A 134 -15.28 0.47 2.65
CA GLU A 134 -15.31 0.93 4.05
C GLU A 134 -13.92 1.26 4.61
N ASP A 135 -12.86 0.67 4.05
CA ASP A 135 -11.47 0.91 4.43
C ASP A 135 -10.91 2.18 3.76
N LEU A 136 -11.66 2.89 2.91
CA LEU A 136 -11.22 4.18 2.36
C LEU A 136 -11.41 5.31 3.36
N HIS A 137 -10.60 6.36 3.26
CA HIS A 137 -10.87 7.56 4.04
C HIS A 137 -12.23 8.16 3.61
N PRO A 138 -13.09 8.63 4.54
CA PRO A 138 -14.45 9.09 4.21
C PRO A 138 -14.51 10.16 3.12
N HIS A 139 -13.49 11.02 3.06
CA HIS A 139 -13.40 12.02 2.02
C HIS A 139 -12.94 11.45 0.67
N THR A 140 -11.99 10.51 0.66
CA THR A 140 -11.59 9.78 -0.54
C THR A 140 -12.78 9.02 -1.12
N ARG A 141 -13.57 8.37 -0.24
CA ARG A 141 -14.82 7.69 -0.57
C ARG A 141 -15.82 8.61 -1.27
N SER A 142 -16.10 9.78 -0.70
CA SER A 142 -17.06 10.72 -1.30
C SER A 142 -16.59 11.31 -2.63
N LEU A 143 -15.29 11.52 -2.80
CA LEU A 143 -14.71 11.90 -4.09
C LEU A 143 -14.85 10.76 -5.11
N LEU A 144 -14.56 9.52 -4.70
CA LEU A 144 -14.70 8.34 -5.55
C LEU A 144 -16.16 8.16 -6.00
N ASP A 145 -17.16 8.31 -5.13
CA ASP A 145 -18.57 8.24 -5.51
C ASP A 145 -18.92 9.21 -6.65
N ARG A 146 -18.41 10.44 -6.54
CA ARG A 146 -18.61 11.46 -7.57
C ARG A 146 -17.88 11.12 -8.87
N VAL A 147 -16.62 10.72 -8.79
CA VAL A 147 -15.80 10.37 -9.95
C VAL A 147 -16.38 9.15 -10.65
N TRP A 148 -16.79 8.12 -9.90
CA TRP A 148 -17.37 6.89 -10.44
C TRP A 148 -18.66 7.16 -11.23
N ARG A 149 -19.58 7.96 -10.69
CA ARG A 149 -20.82 8.34 -11.40
C ARG A 149 -20.57 9.16 -12.67
N THR A 150 -19.49 9.94 -12.73
CA THR A 150 -19.20 10.83 -13.86
C THR A 150 -18.33 10.16 -14.93
N ARG A 151 -17.27 9.47 -14.52
CA ARG A 151 -16.23 8.88 -15.37
C ARG A 151 -16.31 7.37 -15.54
N GLY A 152 -16.86 6.65 -14.55
CA GLY A 152 -16.86 5.19 -14.53
C GLY A 152 -15.51 4.61 -14.09
N ALA A 153 -15.11 3.51 -14.74
CA ALA A 153 -13.97 2.68 -14.34
C ALA A 153 -12.59 3.30 -14.60
N THR A 154 -12.48 4.25 -15.54
CA THR A 154 -11.20 4.89 -15.86
C THR A 154 -11.09 6.23 -15.13
N ILE A 155 -10.20 6.31 -14.16
CA ILE A 155 -10.01 7.50 -13.31
C ILE A 155 -8.64 8.15 -13.56
N ARG A 156 -8.59 9.47 -13.41
CA ARG A 156 -7.35 10.26 -13.47
C ARG A 156 -7.23 11.19 -12.28
N LYS A 157 -6.00 11.63 -12.01
CA LYS A 157 -5.71 12.60 -10.94
C LYS A 157 -6.58 13.85 -11.02
N GLU A 158 -6.83 14.36 -12.22
CA GLU A 158 -7.60 15.60 -12.42
C GLU A 158 -9.08 15.44 -12.05
N ASP A 159 -9.62 14.22 -12.11
CA ASP A 159 -11.02 13.94 -11.79
C ASP A 159 -11.32 14.16 -10.29
N PHE A 160 -10.31 13.98 -9.44
CA PHE A 160 -10.41 14.23 -8.00
C PHE A 160 -10.25 15.72 -7.65
N GLN A 161 -9.54 16.49 -8.49
CA GLN A 161 -9.31 17.93 -8.29
C GLN A 161 -10.48 18.81 -8.78
N ALA A 162 -11.22 18.37 -9.80
CA ALA A 162 -12.27 19.15 -10.45
C ALA A 162 -13.44 19.55 -9.52
N GLY A 163 -13.57 18.88 -8.37
CA GLY A 163 -14.63 19.10 -7.39
C GLY A 163 -14.49 20.30 -6.47
N GLU A 164 -13.33 20.96 -6.43
CA GLU A 164 -13.10 22.11 -5.56
C GLU A 164 -13.60 23.44 -6.14
N LYS A 165 -14.15 23.46 -7.37
CA LYS A 165 -14.74 24.70 -7.89
C LYS A 165 -16.07 24.97 -7.18
N PRO A 166 -16.19 26.06 -6.38
CA PRO A 166 -17.49 26.48 -5.88
C PRO A 166 -18.36 26.81 -7.09
N GLY A 167 -19.53 26.17 -7.17
CA GLY A 167 -20.52 26.53 -8.18
C GLY A 167 -20.88 28.02 -8.06
N PRO A 168 -21.07 28.74 -9.18
CA PRO A 168 -21.31 30.18 -9.17
C PRO A 168 -22.69 30.62 -8.64
N GLU A 169 -23.43 29.77 -7.92
CA GLU A 169 -24.83 30.04 -7.52
C GLU A 169 -25.15 29.79 -6.04
N ALA A 170 -24.13 29.70 -5.16
CA ALA A 170 -24.39 29.65 -3.71
C ALA A 170 -24.46 31.07 -3.13
N GLU A 171 -25.69 31.54 -2.88
CA GLU A 171 -25.98 32.76 -2.14
C GLU A 171 -25.35 32.75 -0.73
N PRO A 172 -24.97 33.92 -0.19
CA PRO A 172 -24.26 34.01 1.09
C PRO A 172 -25.24 33.94 2.26
N GLU A 173 -25.59 32.74 2.71
CA GLU A 173 -26.29 32.57 3.99
C GLU A 173 -25.34 32.09 5.11
N SER A 174 -25.10 33.03 6.03
CA SER A 174 -24.78 32.87 7.44
C SER A 174 -23.62 31.96 7.87
N GLN A 175 -22.62 32.63 8.44
CA GLN A 175 -21.59 32.10 9.32
C GLN A 175 -22.15 31.07 10.32
N SER A 176 -21.72 29.82 10.19
CA SER A 176 -21.64 28.88 11.31
C SER A 176 -20.23 28.30 11.36
N ASP A 177 -19.61 28.42 12.52
CA ASP A 177 -18.24 28.02 12.83
C ASP A 177 -18.08 26.49 12.84
N SER A 178 -18.04 25.90 11.64
CA SER A 178 -17.70 24.49 11.43
C SER A 178 -16.41 24.41 10.60
N GLN A 179 -15.32 24.97 11.12
CA GLN A 179 -13.97 24.78 10.56
C GLN A 179 -13.49 23.33 10.79
N SER A 180 -14.02 22.40 9.99
CA SER A 180 -13.45 21.05 9.79
C SER A 180 -13.28 20.73 8.30
N GLY A 181 -13.15 21.76 7.45
CA GLY A 181 -12.79 21.61 6.05
C GLY A 181 -11.35 21.13 5.88
N GLY A 182 -11.16 19.82 5.73
CA GLY A 182 -9.94 19.23 5.19
C GLY A 182 -9.77 19.68 3.75
N SER A 183 -8.98 20.74 3.53
CA SER A 183 -8.58 21.21 2.22
C SER A 183 -7.61 20.18 1.60
N CYS A 184 -8.10 19.28 0.75
CA CYS A 184 -7.26 18.38 -0.05
C CYS A 184 -6.63 19.11 -1.24
N LYS A 185 -5.85 20.15 -0.95
CA LYS A 185 -4.99 20.75 -1.97
C LYS A 185 -4.02 19.67 -2.45
N ASP A 186 -3.99 19.50 -3.77
CA ASP A 186 -3.12 18.57 -4.52
C ASP A 186 -3.53 17.08 -4.53
N GLY A 187 -4.79 16.77 -4.24
CA GLY A 187 -5.34 15.41 -4.40
C GLY A 187 -4.91 14.44 -3.31
N VAL A 188 -4.26 14.94 -2.26
CA VAL A 188 -3.84 14.14 -1.13
C VAL A 188 -4.78 14.44 0.02
N CYS A 189 -5.74 13.55 0.21
CA CYS A 189 -6.55 13.53 1.42
C CYS A 189 -5.80 12.81 2.54
N ALA A 190 -4.55 13.23 2.75
CA ALA A 190 -3.82 12.91 3.95
C ALA A 190 -4.60 13.53 5.10
N LEU A 191 -5.10 12.66 5.99
CA LEU A 191 -5.43 13.00 7.35
C LEU A 191 -4.43 14.05 7.85
N ARG A 192 -4.93 15.25 8.22
CA ARG A 192 -4.05 16.33 8.69
C ARG A 192 -3.03 15.75 9.68
N PRO A 193 -1.74 16.15 9.62
CA PRO A 193 -0.66 15.60 10.46
C PRO A 193 -1.02 15.52 11.95
N ASN A 194 -1.87 16.44 12.43
CA ASN A 194 -2.32 16.53 13.81
C ASN A 194 -3.15 15.32 14.30
N SER A 195 -3.72 14.51 13.42
CA SER A 195 -4.52 13.34 13.80
C SER A 195 -3.68 12.10 14.16
N PHE A 196 -2.36 12.11 13.87
CA PHE A 196 -1.45 10.99 14.09
C PHE A 196 -0.27 11.26 15.02
N VAL A 197 -0.25 12.42 15.70
CA VAL A 197 0.74 12.67 16.76
C VAL A 197 0.70 11.54 17.80
N VAL A 198 -0.47 10.93 18.01
CA VAL A 198 -0.63 9.72 18.82
C VAL A 198 -0.17 8.49 18.04
N GLY A 199 1.04 8.00 18.35
CA GLY A 199 1.59 6.75 17.82
C GLY A 199 2.73 6.90 16.82
N ALA A 200 3.12 8.12 16.44
CA ALA A 200 4.27 8.36 15.55
C ALA A 200 5.59 7.84 16.14
N GLU A 201 5.79 8.01 17.45
CA GLU A 201 6.94 7.46 18.19
C GLU A 201 6.92 5.93 18.19
N LEU A 202 5.74 5.33 18.39
CA LEU A 202 5.56 3.89 18.37
C LEU A 202 5.86 3.31 16.99
N LEU A 203 5.32 3.91 15.92
CA LEU A 203 5.57 3.50 14.53
C LEU A 203 7.05 3.62 14.16
N SER A 204 7.70 4.71 14.56
CA SER A 204 9.13 4.92 14.35
C SER A 204 9.97 3.87 15.09
N ALA A 205 9.61 3.57 16.35
CA ALA A 205 10.26 2.55 17.15
C ALA A 205 10.02 1.14 16.57
N GLU A 206 8.81 0.81 16.12
CA GLU A 206 8.49 -0.47 15.48
C GLU A 206 9.25 -0.65 14.17
N ALA A 207 9.28 0.38 13.32
CA ALA A 207 10.04 0.37 12.08
C ALA A 207 11.54 0.12 12.33
N LYS A 208 12.14 0.87 13.26
CA LYS A 208 13.58 0.74 13.55
C LYS A 208 13.92 -0.57 14.28
N ASN A 209 13.25 -0.83 15.40
CA ASN A 209 13.53 -1.99 16.24
C ASN A 209 13.14 -3.29 15.53
N GLY A 210 12.10 -3.26 14.69
CA GLY A 210 11.65 -4.40 13.91
C GLY A 210 12.72 -4.85 12.92
N ARG A 211 13.41 -3.91 12.25
CA ARG A 211 14.54 -4.23 11.36
C ARG A 211 15.71 -4.85 12.13
N GLU A 212 16.06 -4.31 13.29
CA GLU A 212 17.13 -4.86 14.15
C GLU A 212 16.80 -6.27 14.65
N LYS A 213 15.55 -6.50 15.11
CA LYS A 213 15.07 -7.83 15.51
C LYS A 213 15.08 -8.81 14.33
N ALA A 214 14.60 -8.38 13.17
CA ALA A 214 14.58 -9.20 11.95
C ALA A 214 16.00 -9.58 11.51
N TYR A 215 16.97 -8.67 11.62
CA TYR A 215 18.38 -8.95 11.35
C TYR A 215 18.93 -10.04 12.28
N GLN A 216 18.70 -9.93 13.60
CA GLN A 216 19.15 -10.92 14.57
C GLN A 216 18.52 -12.30 14.30
N GLU A 217 17.22 -12.31 14.02
CA GLU A 217 16.47 -13.52 13.71
C GLU A 217 16.92 -14.16 12.40
N TYR A 218 17.17 -13.35 11.36
CA TYR A 218 17.70 -13.80 10.08
C TYR A 218 19.02 -14.56 10.27
N TRP A 219 19.97 -14.01 11.03
CA TRP A 219 21.25 -14.67 11.30
C TRP A 219 21.10 -15.93 12.15
N ARG A 220 20.16 -15.94 13.09
CA ARG A 220 19.82 -17.15 13.87
C ARG A 220 19.31 -18.27 12.94
N LEU A 221 18.36 -17.96 12.06
CA LEU A 221 17.80 -18.89 11.08
C LEU A 221 18.86 -19.35 10.08
N TYR A 222 19.74 -18.45 9.64
CA TYR A 222 20.86 -18.77 8.76
C TYR A 222 21.75 -19.85 9.38
N TRP A 223 22.19 -19.65 10.64
CA TRP A 223 23.02 -20.62 11.35
C TRP A 223 22.30 -21.95 11.59
N GLN A 224 21.02 -21.92 11.94
CA GLN A 224 20.22 -23.14 12.06
C GLN A 224 20.12 -23.90 10.72
N SER A 225 19.94 -23.18 9.61
CA SER A 225 19.85 -23.78 8.27
C SER A 225 21.18 -24.39 7.82
N TYR A 226 22.29 -23.79 8.26
CA TYR A 226 23.64 -24.27 7.99
C TYR A 226 23.94 -25.56 8.76
N CYS A 227 23.51 -25.62 10.02
CA CYS A 227 23.70 -26.79 10.89
C CYS A 227 22.67 -27.91 10.68
N SER A 228 21.55 -27.65 10.00
CA SER A 228 20.51 -28.67 9.79
C SER A 228 20.95 -29.74 8.77
N PRO A 229 20.93 -31.03 9.14
CA PRO A 229 21.23 -32.12 8.22
C PRO A 229 20.04 -32.48 7.30
N ARG A 230 18.83 -31.95 7.56
CA ARG A 230 17.60 -32.32 6.86
C ARG A 230 17.24 -31.29 5.80
N ALA A 231 17.17 -31.72 4.54
CA ALA A 231 16.84 -30.84 3.42
C ALA A 231 15.48 -30.12 3.57
N ARG A 232 14.47 -30.80 4.13
CA ARG A 232 13.13 -30.19 4.36
C ARG A 232 13.17 -29.07 5.40
N GLU A 233 13.90 -29.27 6.48
CA GLU A 233 14.07 -28.27 7.53
C GLU A 233 14.86 -27.06 7.01
N LYS A 234 15.93 -27.30 6.24
CA LYS A 234 16.66 -26.23 5.56
C LYS A 234 15.78 -25.40 4.64
N GLN A 235 14.92 -26.04 3.84
CA GLN A 235 13.96 -25.34 2.98
C GLN A 235 12.96 -24.51 3.79
N TYR A 236 12.49 -25.02 4.93
CA TYR A 236 11.61 -24.27 5.83
C TYR A 236 12.30 -23.02 6.39
N LEU A 237 13.52 -23.15 6.91
CA LEU A 237 14.30 -22.03 7.44
C LEU A 237 14.63 -20.98 6.36
N VAL A 238 14.92 -21.42 5.14
CA VAL A 238 15.11 -20.51 3.99
C VAL A 238 13.84 -19.73 3.65
N ARG A 239 12.66 -20.35 3.74
CA ARG A 239 11.39 -19.64 3.56
C ARG A 239 11.16 -18.60 4.65
N GLN A 240 11.50 -18.91 5.91
CA GLN A 240 11.42 -17.94 7.01
C GLN A 240 12.40 -16.76 6.85
N MET A 241 13.62 -17.02 6.38
CA MET A 241 14.55 -15.95 6.04
C MET A 241 13.98 -15.07 4.91
N ALA A 242 13.42 -15.68 3.86
CA ALA A 242 12.81 -14.95 2.76
C ALA A 242 11.58 -14.13 3.17
N SER A 243 10.79 -14.59 4.15
CA SER A 243 9.66 -13.81 4.69
C SER A 243 10.13 -12.59 5.48
N LEU A 244 11.23 -12.70 6.24
CA LEU A 244 11.85 -11.55 6.90
C LEU A 244 12.35 -10.53 5.87
N GLU A 245 13.06 -10.99 4.84
CA GLU A 245 13.56 -10.11 3.77
C GLU A 245 12.44 -9.48 2.92
N ALA A 246 11.26 -10.10 2.86
CA ALA A 246 10.11 -9.54 2.15
C ALA A 246 9.56 -8.28 2.82
N VAL A 247 9.66 -8.17 4.15
CA VAL A 247 9.18 -7.02 4.93
C VAL A 247 10.30 -6.01 5.21
N TRP A 248 11.47 -6.50 5.61
CA TRP A 248 12.56 -5.67 6.12
C TRP A 248 13.65 -5.38 5.08
N GLY A 249 13.40 -5.76 3.82
CA GLY A 249 14.36 -5.61 2.75
C GLY A 249 15.59 -6.49 2.96
N ASN A 250 16.74 -6.02 2.49
CA ASN A 250 17.96 -6.81 2.55
C ASN A 250 18.55 -6.82 3.99
N LEU A 251 18.66 -8.02 4.58
CA LEU A 251 19.16 -8.24 5.94
C LEU A 251 20.57 -8.88 6.00
N HIS A 252 21.18 -9.19 4.85
CA HIS A 252 22.48 -9.85 4.79
C HIS A 252 23.66 -8.91 4.50
N TYR A 253 23.41 -7.59 4.44
CA TYR A 253 24.43 -6.53 4.31
C TYR A 253 24.54 -5.69 5.56
#